data_AF-A0AAJ5TJB5-F1
#
_entry.id   AF-A0AAJ5TJB5-F1
#
_cell.length_a   1.000
_cell.length_b   1.000
_cell.length_c   1.000
_cell.angle_alpha   90.00
_cell.angle_beta   90.00
_cell.angle_gamma   90.00
#
_symmetry.space_group_name_H-M   'P 1'
#
loop_
_entity.id
_entity.type
_entity.pdbx_description
1 polymer ?
#
loop_
_entity_poly.entity_id
_entity_poly.type
_entity_poly.pdbx_seq_one_letter_code
_entity_poly.pdbx_strand_id
1 'polypeptide(L)' 'MTTHDEPVYEKHGVLHYAVANIPGAVARTSTIALTNVTLPYIEALAGKGFAQAISEDEGLRRRLASRCDHLSRLLD' A
#
# COMPACT_ATOMS: atom_id res chain seq x y z
N MET A 1 19.25 -8.21 -0.26
CA MET A 1 18.45 -7.07 0.25
C MET A 1 19.17 -6.59 1.50
N THR A 2 19.38 -5.29 1.68
CA THR A 2 20.09 -4.75 2.85
C THR A 2 19.11 -4.45 3.99
N THR A 3 19.59 -4.41 5.22
CA THR A 3 18.80 -4.04 6.41
C THR A 3 19.16 -2.63 6.85
N HIS A 4 18.42 -2.04 7.80
CA HIS A 4 18.83 -0.76 8.36
C HIS A 4 20.16 -0.84 9.14
N ASP A 5 20.48 -2.01 9.70
CA ASP A 5 21.71 -2.26 10.45
C ASP A 5 22.93 -2.42 9.53
N GLU A 6 22.73 -3.08 8.38
CA GLU A 6 23.73 -3.25 7.32
C GLU A 6 23.19 -2.69 6.00
N PRO A 7 23.20 -1.34 5.83
CA PRO A 7 22.46 -0.65 4.77
C PRO A 7 23.06 -0.77 3.38
N VAL A 8 24.35 -1.10 3.27
CA VAL A 8 25.10 -1.10 2.02
C VAL A 8 25.91 -2.38 1.82
N TYR A 9 26.09 -2.78 0.57
CA TYR A 9 27.09 -3.78 0.18
C TYR A 9 27.74 -3.37 -1.14
N GLU A 10 28.96 -3.83 -1.38
CA GLU A 10 29.65 -3.60 -2.65
C GLU A 10 29.55 -4.83 -3.56
N LYS A 11 29.26 -4.62 -4.84
CA LYS A 11 29.26 -5.68 -5.85
C LYS A 11 29.73 -5.11 -7.19
N HIS A 12 30.72 -5.77 -7.81
CA HIS A 12 31.35 -5.30 -9.06
C HIS A 12 31.91 -3.88 -8.99
N GLY A 13 32.46 -3.46 -7.84
CA GLY A 13 32.98 -2.11 -7.63
C GLY A 13 31.91 -1.02 -7.45
N VAL A 14 30.64 -1.40 -7.32
CA VAL A 14 29.51 -0.47 -7.14
C VAL A 14 28.89 -0.68 -5.75
N LEU A 15 28.66 0.43 -5.04
CA LEU A 15 27.98 0.45 -3.74
C LEU A 15 26.47 0.38 -3.94
N HIS A 16 25.82 -0.60 -3.34
CA HIS A 16 24.38 -0.85 -3.45
C HIS A 16 23.68 -0.55 -2.13
N TYR A 17 22.68 0.32 -2.15
CA TYR A 17 21.74 0.56 -1.04
C TYR A 17 20.36 0.03 -1.44
N ALA A 18 19.90 -1.04 -0.77
CA ALA A 18 18.68 -1.76 -1.11
C ALA A 18 17.86 -2.12 0.15
N VAL A 19 17.75 -1.15 1.07
CA VAL A 19 17.00 -1.31 2.32
C VAL A 19 15.50 -1.30 2.02
N ALA A 20 14.80 -2.32 2.51
CA ALA A 20 13.34 -2.38 2.41
C ALA A 20 12.67 -1.36 3.34
N ASN A 21 11.44 -0.94 3.03
CA ASN A 21 10.63 -0.12 3.95
C ASN A 21 11.35 1.16 4.48
N ILE A 22 12.07 1.86 3.62
CA ILE A 22 12.74 3.13 3.94
C ILE A 22 11.81 4.14 4.65
N PRO A 23 10.51 4.28 4.27
CA PRO A 23 9.60 5.18 4.99
C PRO A 23 9.41 4.84 6.48
N GLY A 24 9.70 3.60 6.89
CA GLY A 24 9.68 3.17 8.28
C GLY A 24 10.69 3.89 9.16
N ALA A 25 11.82 4.34 8.59
CA ALA A 25 12.81 5.15 9.31
C ALA A 25 12.29 6.55 9.69
N VAL A 26 11.23 7.03 9.01
CA VAL A 26 10.61 8.35 9.22
C VAL A 26 9.13 8.23 9.56
N ALA A 27 8.81 7.37 10.53
CA ALA A 27 7.45 6.93 10.91
C ALA A 27 6.40 8.05 11.00
N ARG A 28 6.72 9.19 11.64
CA ARG A 28 5.76 10.31 11.78
C ARG A 28 5.36 10.88 10.42
N THR A 29 6.34 11.17 9.59
CA THR A 29 6.14 11.77 8.26
C THR A 29 5.47 10.77 7.31
N SER A 30 5.93 9.52 7.31
CA SER A 30 5.37 8.48 6.45
C SER A 30 3.92 8.13 6.82
N THR A 31 3.58 8.13 8.11
CA THR A 31 2.20 7.94 8.56
C THR A 31 1.31 9.05 8.04
N ILE A 32 1.66 10.32 8.27
CA ILE A 32 0.86 11.46 7.80
C ILE A 32 0.70 11.43 6.27
N ALA A 33 1.80 11.16 5.54
CA ALA A 33 1.76 11.08 4.09
C ALA A 33 0.85 9.95 3.59
N LEU A 34 0.94 8.76 4.20
CA LEU A 34 0.11 7.62 3.84
C LEU A 34 -1.35 7.87 4.18
N THR A 35 -1.66 8.32 5.40
CA THR A 35 -3.04 8.57 5.84
C THR A 35 -3.72 9.65 5.02
N ASN A 36 -3.00 10.70 4.62
CA ASN A 36 -3.58 11.76 3.79
C ASN A 36 -4.08 11.25 2.44
N VAL A 37 -3.46 10.20 1.89
CA VAL A 37 -3.87 9.59 0.62
C VAL A 37 -4.87 8.46 0.83
N THR A 38 -4.77 7.70 1.92
CA THR A 38 -5.65 6.54 2.15
C THR A 38 -6.97 6.89 2.82
N LEU A 39 -7.07 8.01 3.55
CA LEU A 39 -8.26 8.39 4.31
C LEU A 39 -9.55 8.47 3.47
N PRO A 40 -9.57 9.09 2.27
CA PRO A 40 -10.79 9.15 1.46
C PRO A 40 -11.33 7.77 1.07
N TYR A 41 -10.44 6.80 0.83
CA TYR A 41 -10.85 5.43 0.51
C TYR A 41 -11.44 4.72 1.73
N ILE A 42 -10.88 4.97 2.92
CA ILE A 42 -11.41 4.42 4.18
C ILE A 42 -12.80 5.00 4.44
N GLU A 43 -13.01 6.30 4.24
CA GLU A 43 -14.32 6.95 4.38
C GLU A 43 -15.34 6.40 3.38
N ALA A 44 -14.95 6.21 2.12
CA ALA A 44 -15.82 5.62 1.09
C ALA A 44 -16.25 4.20 1.46
N LEU A 45 -15.31 3.37 1.92
CA LEU A 45 -15.59 2.00 2.38
C LEU A 45 -16.49 1.98 3.62
N ALA A 46 -16.27 2.89 4.57
CA ALA A 46 -17.07 3.00 5.78
C ALA A 46 -18.50 3.51 5.52
N GLY A 47 -18.66 4.46 4.60
CA GLY A 47 -19.96 5.07 4.30
C GLY A 47 -20.84 4.26 3.35
N LYS A 48 -20.25 3.64 2.33
CA LYS A 48 -20.98 2.92 1.26
C LYS A 48 -20.96 1.40 1.41
N GLY A 49 -20.07 0.88 2.25
CA GLY A 49 -19.79 -0.54 2.31
C GLY A 49 -18.91 -1.01 1.16
N PHE A 50 -18.43 -2.26 1.28
CA PHE A 50 -17.37 -2.80 0.43
C PHE A 50 -17.74 -2.87 -1.06
N ALA A 51 -18.86 -3.52 -1.39
CA ALA A 51 -19.26 -3.76 -2.78
C ALA A 51 -19.52 -2.45 -3.55
N GLN A 52 -20.27 -1.53 -2.95
CA GLN A 52 -20.61 -0.27 -3.59
C GLN A 52 -19.37 0.64 -3.76
N ALA A 53 -18.52 0.75 -2.74
CA ALA A 53 -17.30 1.55 -2.84
C ALA A 53 -16.35 1.05 -3.94
N ILE A 54 -16.28 -0.27 -4.16
CA ILE A 54 -15.46 -0.89 -5.20
C ILE A 54 -16.04 -0.68 -6.60
N SER A 55 -17.36 -0.80 -6.74
CA SER A 55 -18.04 -0.62 -8.02
C SER A 55 -17.90 0.83 -8.52
N GLU A 56 -17.99 1.80 -7.60
CA GLU A 56 -17.94 3.22 -7.92
C GLU A 56 -16.51 3.78 -8.07
N ASP A 57 -15.50 3.17 -7.45
CA ASP A 57 -14.10 3.61 -7.52
C ASP A 57 -13.25 2.62 -8.34
N GLU A 58 -13.00 2.99 -9.59
CA GLU A 58 -12.18 2.19 -10.51
C GLU A 58 -10.73 2.01 -10.01
N GLY A 59 -10.23 2.95 -9.21
CA GLY A 59 -8.93 2.88 -8.56
C GLY A 59 -8.87 1.80 -7.49
N LEU A 60 -9.92 1.66 -6.68
CA LEU A 60 -10.07 0.55 -5.72
C LEU A 60 -10.27 -0.77 -6.46
N ARG A 61 -11.14 -0.81 -7.46
CA ARG A 61 -11.44 -2.01 -8.25
C ARG A 61 -10.19 -2.66 -8.84
N ARG A 62 -9.29 -1.86 -9.43
CA ARG A 62 -8.01 -2.35 -9.99
C ARG A 62 -7.02 -2.86 -8.94
N ARG A 63 -7.15 -2.43 -7.69
CA ARG A 63 -6.20 -2.72 -6.60
C ARG A 63 -6.67 -3.83 -5.67
N LEU A 64 -7.83 -4.42 -5.92
CA LEU A 64 -8.34 -5.52 -5.13
C LEU A 64 -7.49 -6.78 -5.29
N ALA A 65 -7.15 -7.38 -4.15
CA ALA A 65 -6.54 -8.70 -4.13
C ALA A 65 -7.53 -9.76 -4.65
N SER A 66 -7.02 -10.79 -5.32
CA SER A 66 -7.84 -11.82 -6.01
C SER A 66 -8.90 -12.50 -5.14
N ARG A 67 -8.62 -12.71 -3.84
CA ARG A 67 -9.59 -13.30 -2.90
C ARG A 67 -10.77 -12.37 -2.59
N CYS A 68 -10.57 -11.07 -2.69
CA CYS A 68 -11.62 -10.06 -2.55
C CYS A 68 -12.43 -9.89 -3.84
N ASP A 69 -11.83 -10.12 -5.01
CA ASP A 69 -12.55 -10.15 -6.29
C ASP A 69 -13.60 -11.28 -6.31
N HIS A 70 -13.28 -12.43 -5.70
CA HIS A 70 -14.24 -13.51 -5.54
C HIS A 70 -15.44 -13.12 -4.64
N LEU A 71 -15.21 -12.32 -3.58
CA LEU A 71 -16.28 -11.81 -2.72
C LEU A 71 -17.11 -10.73 -3.41
N SER A 72 -16.50 -9.90 -4.24
CA SER A 72 -17.21 -8.92 -5.08
C SER A 72 -18.17 -9.62 -6.04
N ARG A 73 -17.75 -10.71 -6.70
CA ARG A 73 -18.60 -11.49 -7.63
C ARG A 73 -19.71 -12.30 -6.96
N LEU A 74 -19.67 -12.46 -5.64
CA LEU A 74 -20.70 -13.16 -4.86
C LEU A 74 -21.79 -12.21 -4.31
N LEU A 75 -21.57 -10.90 -4.42
CA LEU A 75 -22.51 -9.87 -3.96
C LEU A 75 -23.31 -9.23 -5.11
N ASP A 76 -23.09 -9.71 -6.34
CA ASP A 76 -23.93 -9.48 -7.54
C ASP A 76 -24.88 -10.67 -7.76
#